data_AF-A0A127JY23-F1
#
_entry.id   AF-A0A127JY23-F1
#
_cell.length_a   1.000
_cell.length_b   1.000
_cell.length_c   1.000
_cell.angle_alpha   90.00
_cell.angle_beta   90.00
_cell.angle_gamma   90.00
#
_symmetry.space_group_name_H-M   'P 1'
#
loop_
_entity.id
_entity.type
_entity.pdbx_description
1 polymer ?
#
loop_
_entity_poly.entity_id
_entity_poly.type
_entity_poly.pdbx_seq_one_letter_code
_entity_poly.pdbx_strand_id
1 'polypeptide(L)' 'MTDANDRTGVFDARELSQQRCPQCEGTGELRFNSENINENFEVEKQTVITECPQCQGRGLVAAG' A
#
# COMPACT_ATOMS: atom_id res chain seq x y z
N MET A 1 -23.43 32.52 14.10
CA MET A 1 -23.09 31.43 15.05
C MET A 1 -22.31 30.41 14.25
N THR A 2 -20.98 30.44 14.34
CA THR A 2 -20.10 29.51 13.64
C THR A 2 -19.87 28.34 14.57
N ASP A 3 -20.47 27.19 14.26
CA ASP A 3 -20.26 25.92 14.94
C ASP A 3 -18.78 25.53 14.86
N ALA A 4 -18.05 25.78 15.95
CA ALA A 4 -16.64 25.48 16.10
C ALA A 4 -16.43 24.06 16.65
N ASN A 5 -17.21 23.08 16.19
CA ASN A 5 -17.21 21.75 16.82
C ASN A 5 -17.45 20.57 15.87
N ASP A 6 -17.03 20.69 14.61
CA ASP A 6 -17.06 19.56 13.69
C ASP A 6 -15.62 19.06 13.42
N ARG A 7 -15.34 17.84 13.93
CA ARG A 7 -14.19 16.97 13.62
C ARG A 7 -12.86 17.26 14.32
N THR A 8 -12.83 17.16 15.65
CA THR A 8 -11.62 16.61 16.28
C THR A 8 -11.68 15.09 16.16
N GLY A 9 -11.38 14.60 14.95
CA GLY A 9 -11.06 13.19 14.77
C GLY A 9 -10.01 12.81 15.80
N VAL A 10 -10.22 11.71 16.50
CA VAL A 10 -9.27 11.18 17.48
C VAL A 10 -7.94 11.01 16.76
N PHE A 11 -7.02 11.97 16.92
CA PHE A 11 -5.67 11.88 16.37
C PHE A 11 -4.94 10.87 17.25
N ASP A 12 -4.94 9.61 16.84
CA ASP A 12 -4.15 8.58 17.48
C ASP A 12 -2.68 8.96 17.25
N ALA A 13 -1.99 9.43 18.29
CA ALA A 13 -0.61 9.92 18.17
C ALA A 13 0.35 8.86 17.60
N ARG A 14 -0.06 7.59 17.64
CA ARG A 14 0.62 6.45 17.01
C ARG A 14 0.59 6.48 15.48
N GLU A 15 -0.37 7.16 14.86
CA GLU A 15 -0.40 7.39 13.40
C GLU A 15 0.50 8.55 12.99
N LEU A 16 0.78 9.49 13.90
CA LEU A 16 1.68 10.63 13.66
C LEU A 16 3.14 10.18 13.45
N SER A 17 3.51 9.04 14.05
CA SER A 17 4.83 8.41 13.89
C SER A 17 4.81 7.28 12.86
N GLN A 18 3.88 7.25 11.92
CA GLN A 18 3.87 6.27 10.83
C GLN A 18 4.26 6.94 9.51
N GLN A 19 5.19 6.31 8.79
CA GLN A 19 5.60 6.75 7.47
C GLN A 19 5.08 5.78 6.42
N ARG A 20 4.82 6.29 5.21
CA ARG A 20 4.52 5.45 4.06
C ARG A 20 5.66 4.47 3.87
N CYS A 21 5.34 3.19 3.74
CA CYS A 21 6.32 2.16 3.45
C CYS A 21 7.05 2.53 2.16
N PRO A 22 8.38 2.73 2.17
CA PRO A 22 9.12 3.21 1.00
C PRO A 22 9.17 2.17 -0.13
N GLN A 23 8.89 0.91 0.18
CA GLN A 23 8.91 -0.19 -0.78
C GLN A 23 7.65 -0.28 -1.63
N CYS A 24 6.49 -0.04 -1.03
CA CYS A 24 5.21 -0.05 -1.74
C CYS A 24 4.58 1.35 -1.83
N GLU A 25 5.32 2.40 -1.47
CA GLU A 25 4.89 3.81 -1.50
C GLU A 25 3.55 4.11 -0.79
N GLY A 26 3.18 3.28 0.17
CA GLY A 26 1.89 3.41 0.87
C GLY A 26 0.76 2.51 0.36
N THR A 27 0.93 1.75 -0.71
CA THR A 27 -0.15 0.91 -1.28
C THR A 27 -0.44 -0.35 -0.46
N GLY A 28 0.56 -0.87 0.26
CA GLY A 28 0.50 -2.18 0.92
C GLY A 28 0.77 -3.36 -0.03
N GLU A 29 0.91 -3.12 -1.33
CA GLU A 29 1.02 -4.14 -2.35
C GLU A 29 2.19 -3.88 -3.29
N LEU A 30 2.86 -4.93 -3.73
CA LEU A 30 3.81 -4.91 -4.83
C LEU A 30 3.15 -5.50 -6.08
N ARG A 31 3.34 -4.83 -7.22
CA ARG A 31 2.72 -5.20 -8.50
C ARG A 31 3.80 -5.49 -9.51
N PHE A 32 3.77 -6.69 -10.07
CA PHE A 32 4.73 -7.16 -11.07
C PHE A 32 3.99 -7.53 -12.34
N ASN A 33 4.39 -6.94 -13.46
CA ASN A 33 3.89 -7.37 -14.77
C ASN A 33 4.77 -8.52 -15.27
N SER A 34 4.14 -9.64 -15.58
CA SER A 34 4.77 -10.85 -16.09
C SER A 34 4.20 -11.18 -17.46
N GLU A 35 5.06 -11.68 -18.34
CA GLU A 35 4.69 -12.22 -19.63
C GLU A 35 5.07 -13.71 -19.63
N ASN A 36 4.12 -14.58 -19.93
CA ASN A 36 4.32 -16.02 -20.04
C ASN A 36 4.06 -16.46 -21.49
N ILE A 37 4.80 -17.45 -21.97
CA ILE A 37 4.62 -18.01 -23.32
C ILE A 37 4.02 -19.40 -23.14
N ASN A 38 2.80 -19.60 -23.61
CA ASN A 38 2.10 -20.87 -23.50
C ASN A 38 2.57 -21.89 -24.56
N GLU A 39 2.05 -23.13 -24.52
CA GLU A 39 2.42 -24.17 -25.49
C GLU A 39 2.07 -23.83 -26.96
N ASN A 40 1.19 -22.85 -27.17
CA ASN A 40 0.79 -22.38 -28.49
C ASN A 40 1.66 -21.21 -28.98
N PHE A 41 2.75 -20.87 -28.26
CA PHE A 41 3.64 -19.74 -28.55
C PHE A 41 2.96 -18.37 -28.49
N GLU A 42 1.88 -18.26 -27.71
CA GLU A 42 1.18 -17.00 -27.48
C GLU A 42 1.71 -16.31 -26.21
N VAL A 43 1.75 -14.97 -26.24
CA VAL A 43 2.18 -14.17 -25.08
C VAL A 43 0.98 -13.85 -24.20
N GLU A 44 0.95 -14.44 -23.01
CA GLU A 44 -0.02 -14.16 -21.97
C GLU A 44 0.53 -13.11 -21.01
N LYS A 45 -0.19 -12.00 -20.84
CA LYS A 45 0.18 -10.93 -19.92
C LYS A 45 -0.58 -11.07 -18.61
N GLN A 46 0.14 -11.09 -17.51
CA GLN A 46 -0.44 -11.20 -16.18
C GLN A 46 0.17 -10.16 -15.24
N THR A 47 -0.67 -9.49 -14.46
CA THR A 47 -0.21 -8.68 -13.32
C THR A 47 -0.30 -9.53 -12.07
N VAL A 48 0.85 -9.82 -11.47
CA VAL A 48 0.96 -10.47 -10.16
C VAL A 48 0.94 -9.39 -9.09
N ILE A 49 -0.02 -9.50 -8.17
CA ILE A 49 -0.14 -8.59 -7.02
C ILE A 49 0.20 -9.41 -5.78
N THR A 50 1.18 -8.95 -5.00
CA THR A 50 1.58 -9.58 -3.75
C THR A 50 1.57 -8.58 -2.62
N GLU A 51 1.32 -9.04 -1.40
CA GLU A 51 1.45 -8.23 -0.20
C GLU A 51 2.88 -7.69 -0.05
N CYS A 52 3.04 -6.42 0.34
CA CYS A 52 4.34 -5.85 0.62
C CYS A 52 4.92 -6.47 1.92
N PRO A 53 6.03 -7.21 1.84
CA PRO A 53 6.56 -7.94 3.01
C PRO A 53 7.11 -7.01 4.09
N GLN A 54 7.49 -5.77 3.74
CA GLN A 54 8.05 -4.80 4.68
C GLN A 54 6.99 -4.19 5.60
N CYS A 55 5.79 -3.91 5.08
CA CYS A 55 4.70 -3.35 5.87
C CYS A 55 3.60 -4.37 6.17
N GLN A 56 3.75 -5.63 5.74
CA GLN A 56 2.75 -6.69 5.90
C GLN A 56 1.37 -6.22 5.44
N GLY A 57 1.30 -5.69 4.22
CA GLY A 57 0.04 -5.25 3.61
C GLY A 57 -0.52 -3.93 4.13
N ARG A 58 0.08 -3.34 5.17
CA ARG A 58 -0.48 -2.13 5.82
C ARG A 58 -0.23 -0.84 5.05
N GLY A 59 0.73 -0.82 4.14
CA GLY A 59 1.20 0.39 3.44
C GLY A 59 2.00 1.35 4.33
N LEU A 60 2.00 1.16 5.65
CA LEU A 60 2.66 2.03 6.62
C LEU A 60 3.71 1.26 7.42
N VAL A 61 4.78 1.94 7.80
CA VAL A 61 5.82 1.45 8.71
C VAL A 61 5.97 2.43 9.87
N ALA A 62 6.39 1.93 11.04
CA ALA A 62 6.74 2.81 12.14
C ALA A 62 7.91 3.71 11.73
N ALA A 63 7.75 5.03 11.89
CA ALA A 63 8.86 5.96 11.83
C ALA A 63 9.77 5.66 13.03
N GLY A 64 11.01 5.26 12.73
CA GLY A 64 12.04 5.02 13.75
C GLY A 64 12.50 6.29 14.43
#